data_AF-A0A350M292-F1
#
_entry.id   AF-A0A350M292-F1
#
_cell.length_a   1.000
_cell.length_b   1.000
_cell.length_c   1.000
_cell.angle_alpha   90.00
_cell.angle_beta   90.00
_cell.angle_gamma   90.00
#
_symmetry.space_group_name_H-M   'P 1'
#
loop_
_entity.id
_entity.type
_entity.pdbx_description
1 polymer ?
#
loop_
_entity_poly.entity_id
_entity_poly.type
_entity_poly.pdbx_seq_one_letter_code
_entity_poly.pdbx_strand_id
1 'polypeptide(L)'
;MKRTELNLPTIKSTILRNVALSVLMLCTSGLTYSQSDILKIADDHMRNGNYNAALKIYMRVAVKDSLDAVANYGAGVCILYLAMDKRPAIQYLERSLRAGIKNPEAMFFMGLAYHHNLKLELAQAAYQEYKNKEEGEMLGEIERHLMNVKNA
;
A
#
# COMPACT_ATOMS: atom_id res chain seq x y z
N MET A 1 58.14 17.21 -12.55
CA MET A 1 57.26 17.26 -11.36
C MET A 1 56.42 18.54 -11.44
N LYS A 2 55.25 18.51 -12.09
CA LYS A 2 54.38 19.69 -12.28
C LYS A 2 53.57 19.92 -11.00
N ARG A 3 53.84 21.02 -10.29
CA ARG A 3 53.02 21.50 -9.18
C ARG A 3 51.75 22.08 -9.77
N THR A 4 50.63 21.41 -9.58
CA THR A 4 49.30 21.90 -9.97
C THR A 4 48.98 23.10 -9.08
N GLU A 5 49.05 24.33 -9.62
CA GLU A 5 48.62 25.52 -8.90
C GLU A 5 47.09 25.49 -8.77
N LEU A 6 46.62 25.14 -7.58
CA LEU A 6 45.20 25.06 -7.28
C LEU A 6 44.67 26.49 -7.10
N ASN A 7 43.91 26.96 -8.09
CA ASN A 7 43.43 28.35 -8.18
C ASN A 7 42.35 28.62 -7.08
N LEU A 8 42.66 29.55 -6.17
CA LEU A 8 41.87 29.90 -4.98
C LEU A 8 40.37 30.21 -5.23
N PRO A 9 39.98 30.98 -6.26
CA PRO A 9 38.56 31.17 -6.64
C PRO A 9 37.82 29.87 -6.97
N THR A 10 38.48 28.89 -7.59
CA THR A 10 37.88 27.61 -7.98
C THR A 10 37.62 26.72 -6.78
N ILE A 11 38.49 26.78 -5.77
CA ILE A 11 38.32 26.08 -4.49
C ILE A 11 37.14 26.66 -3.72
N LYS A 12 37.03 27.99 -3.64
CA LYS A 12 35.94 28.68 -2.95
C LYS A 12 34.57 28.38 -3.57
N SER A 13 34.46 28.40 -4.90
CA SER A 13 33.20 28.07 -5.59
C SER A 13 32.81 26.59 -5.42
N THR A 14 33.79 25.68 -5.41
CA THR A 14 33.55 24.25 -5.19
C THR A 14 33.10 23.97 -3.76
N ILE A 15 33.73 24.59 -2.75
CA ILE A 15 33.33 24.48 -1.35
C ILE A 15 31.94 25.08 -1.14
N LEU A 16 31.66 26.26 -1.70
CA LEU A 16 30.36 26.92 -1.59
C LEU A 16 29.23 26.08 -2.22
N ARG A 17 29.50 25.45 -3.38
CA ARG A 17 28.56 24.52 -4.03
C ARG A 17 28.28 23.27 -3.17
N ASN A 18 29.33 22.70 -2.56
CA ASN A 18 29.20 21.50 -1.73
C ASN A 18 28.52 21.78 -0.38
N VAL A 19 28.73 22.98 0.19
CA VAL A 19 28.00 23.46 1.38
C VAL A 19 26.53 23.71 1.04
N ALA A 20 26.22 24.29 -0.12
CA ALA A 20 24.83 24.47 -0.55
C ALA A 20 24.10 23.14 -0.78
N LEU A 21 24.77 22.13 -1.36
CA LEU A 21 24.22 20.79 -1.57
C LEU A 21 23.95 20.03 -0.25
N SER A 22 24.84 20.19 0.75
CA SER A 22 24.66 19.56 2.06
C SER A 22 23.56 20.23 2.88
N VAL A 23 23.39 21.55 2.80
CA VAL A 23 22.28 22.27 3.45
C VAL A 23 20.91 21.89 2.85
N LEU A 24 20.84 21.64 1.54
CA LEU A 24 19.60 21.22 0.88
C LEU A 24 19.10 19.83 1.35
N MET A 25 20.01 18.93 1.74
CA MET A 25 19.66 17.61 2.31
C MET A 25 19.13 17.68 3.75
N LEU A 26 19.51 18.68 4.55
CA LEU A 26 19.05 18.77 5.95
C LEU A 26 17.61 19.30 6.07
N CYS A 27 17.12 20.04 5.09
CA CYS A 27 15.80 20.69 5.15
C CYS A 27 14.59 19.77 4.85
N THR A 28 14.80 18.52 4.45
CA THR A 28 13.70 17.59 4.13
C THR A 28 13.23 16.76 5.32
N SER A 29 13.92 16.84 6.47
CA SER A 29 13.63 16.03 7.66
C SER A 29 12.49 16.57 8.56
N GLY A 30 11.93 17.74 8.25
CA GLY A 30 11.09 18.51 9.20
C GLY A 30 9.57 18.29 9.20
N LEU A 31 8.97 17.42 8.37
CA LEU A 31 7.50 17.25 8.31
C LEU A 31 7.06 15.79 8.08
N THR A 32 7.76 14.81 8.66
CA THR A 32 7.23 13.45 8.74
C THR A 32 6.19 13.37 9.86
N TYR A 33 4.95 13.80 9.58
CA TYR A 33 3.80 13.18 10.24
C TYR A 33 4.00 11.67 10.06
N SER A 34 4.25 10.95 11.16
CA SER A 34 4.47 9.51 11.12
C SER A 34 3.29 8.87 10.40
N GLN A 35 3.52 8.38 9.18
CA GLN A 35 2.52 7.71 8.34
C GLN A 35 1.82 6.57 9.11
N SER A 36 2.53 5.99 10.09
CA SER A 36 1.99 5.00 11.02
C SER A 36 0.81 5.51 11.86
N ASP A 37 0.81 6.76 12.33
CA ASP A 37 -0.23 7.22 13.27
C ASP A 37 -1.55 7.54 12.56
N ILE A 38 -1.50 8.04 11.32
CA ILE A 38 -2.72 8.28 10.53
C ILE A 38 -3.36 6.97 10.05
N LEU A 39 -2.55 5.95 9.74
CA LEU A 39 -3.05 4.64 9.34
C LEU A 39 -3.72 3.90 10.51
N LYS A 40 -3.20 4.02 11.74
CA LYS A 40 -3.87 3.49 12.94
C LYS A 40 -5.29 4.04 13.09
N ILE A 41 -5.50 5.34 12.84
CA ILE A 41 -6.84 5.95 12.89
C ILE A 41 -7.76 5.34 11.80
N ALA A 42 -7.23 5.08 10.60
CA ALA A 42 -7.99 4.40 9.56
C ALA A 42 -8.34 2.96 9.95
N ASP A 43 -7.38 2.22 10.54
CA ASP A 43 -7.57 0.87 11.05
C ASP A 43 -8.64 0.84 12.16
N ASP A 44 -8.64 1.83 13.06
CA ASP A 44 -9.67 2.00 14.08
C ASP A 44 -11.05 2.21 13.48
N HIS A 45 -11.17 3.07 12.47
CA HIS A 45 -12.43 3.23 11.75
C HIS A 45 -12.87 1.92 11.08
N MET A 46 -11.95 1.21 10.44
CA MET A 46 -12.25 -0.06 9.76
C MET A 46 -12.71 -1.14 10.76
N ARG A 47 -12.02 -1.30 11.90
CA ARG A 47 -12.39 -2.23 12.98
C ARG A 47 -13.77 -1.93 13.57
N ASN A 48 -14.14 -0.66 13.62
CA ASN A 48 -15.47 -0.21 14.06
C ASN A 48 -16.54 -0.27 12.94
N GLY A 49 -16.24 -0.86 11.78
CA GLY A 49 -17.15 -0.96 10.64
C GLY A 49 -17.38 0.36 9.89
N ASN A 50 -16.66 1.43 10.24
CA ASN A 50 -16.75 2.74 9.61
C ASN A 50 -15.91 2.81 8.32
N TYR A 51 -16.17 1.90 7.38
CA TYR A 51 -15.39 1.76 6.13
C TYR A 51 -15.35 3.04 5.29
N ASN A 52 -16.41 3.86 5.31
CA ASN A 52 -16.43 5.16 4.61
C ASN A 52 -15.38 6.14 5.17
N ALA A 53 -15.20 6.18 6.50
CA ALA A 53 -14.22 7.05 7.14
C ALA A 53 -12.81 6.51 6.91
N ALA A 54 -12.62 5.20 7.10
CA ALA A 54 -11.36 4.51 6.86
C ALA A 54 -10.87 4.70 5.41
N LEU A 55 -11.76 4.49 4.42
CA LEU A 55 -11.44 4.64 3.00
C LEU A 55 -10.91 6.04 2.67
N LYS A 56 -11.53 7.10 3.20
CA LYS A 56 -11.07 8.48 2.97
C LYS A 56 -9.63 8.69 3.46
N ILE A 57 -9.28 8.10 4.60
CA ILE A 57 -7.94 8.22 5.17
C ILE A 57 -6.94 7.38 4.35
N TYR A 58 -7.25 6.11 4.09
CA TYR A 58 -6.38 5.24 3.30
C TYR A 58 -6.11 5.81 1.90
N MET A 59 -7.14 6.31 1.21
CA MET A 59 -6.96 6.95 -0.09
C MET A 59 -6.09 8.20 -0.01
N ARG A 60 -6.24 9.03 1.04
CA ARG A 60 -5.38 10.20 1.24
C ARG A 60 -3.92 9.80 1.38
N VAL A 61 -3.63 8.74 2.14
CA VAL A 61 -2.27 8.22 2.29
C VAL A 61 -1.78 7.64 0.96
N ALA A 62 -2.57 6.81 0.28
CA ALA A 62 -2.21 6.22 -1.01
C ALA A 62 -1.99 7.25 -2.14
N VAL A 63 -2.66 8.42 -2.08
CA VAL A 63 -2.41 9.52 -3.02
C VAL A 63 -1.06 10.19 -2.74
N LYS A 64 -0.67 10.33 -1.47
CA LYS A 64 0.61 10.91 -1.08
C LYS A 64 1.77 9.94 -1.32
N ASP A 65 1.54 8.65 -1.07
CA ASP A 65 2.47 7.56 -1.27
C ASP A 65 1.75 6.38 -1.94
N SER A 66 1.88 6.32 -3.26
CA SER A 66 1.21 5.29 -4.07
C SER A 66 1.69 3.86 -3.80
N LEU A 67 2.84 3.69 -3.14
CA LEU A 67 3.44 2.40 -2.82
C LEU A 67 3.24 1.99 -1.35
N ASP A 68 2.51 2.77 -0.56
CA ASP A 68 2.19 2.38 0.81
C ASP A 68 1.32 1.10 0.81
N ALA A 69 1.92 -0.01 1.24
CA ALA A 69 1.28 -1.32 1.21
C ALA A 69 0.01 -1.37 2.07
N VAL A 70 0.03 -0.72 3.25
CA VAL A 70 -1.06 -0.75 4.23
C VAL A 70 -2.21 0.14 3.77
N ALA A 71 -1.91 1.34 3.28
CA ALA A 71 -2.92 2.24 2.75
C ALA A 71 -3.64 1.63 1.54
N ASN A 72 -2.89 1.04 0.61
CA ASN A 72 -3.46 0.35 -0.53
C ASN A 72 -4.30 -0.87 -0.11
N TYR A 73 -3.84 -1.67 0.87
CA TYR A 73 -4.61 -2.80 1.40
C TYR A 73 -5.95 -2.32 1.99
N GLY A 74 -5.88 -1.38 2.93
CA GLY A 74 -7.06 -0.87 3.64
C GLY A 74 -8.06 -0.19 2.71
N ALA A 75 -7.59 0.57 1.71
CA ALA A 75 -8.47 1.14 0.69
C ALA A 75 -9.20 0.06 -0.10
N GLY A 76 -8.47 -0.96 -0.56
CA GLY A 76 -9.03 -2.09 -1.29
C GLY A 76 -10.10 -2.84 -0.48
N VAL A 77 -9.79 -3.18 0.77
CA VAL A 77 -10.73 -3.85 1.69
C VAL A 77 -11.96 -2.98 1.93
N CYS A 78 -11.81 -1.70 2.25
CA CYS A 78 -12.95 -0.81 2.49
C CYS A 78 -13.88 -0.71 1.27
N ILE A 79 -13.33 -0.66 0.05
CA ILE A 79 -14.14 -0.64 -1.19
C ILE A 79 -14.99 -1.91 -1.31
N LEU A 80 -14.48 -3.08 -0.89
CA LEU A 80 -15.24 -4.34 -0.95
C LEU A 80 -16.41 -4.37 0.03
N TYR A 81 -16.27 -3.74 1.20
CA TYR A 81 -17.33 -3.67 2.21
C TYR A 81 -18.36 -2.56 1.98
N LEU A 82 -18.07 -1.61 1.10
CA LEU A 82 -18.99 -0.52 0.79
C LEU A 82 -19.94 -0.88 -0.35
N ALA A 83 -21.14 -0.32 -0.31
CA ALA A 83 -22.14 -0.41 -1.38
C ALA A 83 -21.79 0.54 -2.54
N MET A 84 -20.61 0.35 -3.12
CA MET A 84 -20.08 1.16 -4.21
C MET A 84 -19.47 0.27 -5.31
N ASP A 85 -18.98 0.91 -6.37
CA ASP A 85 -18.23 0.23 -7.42
C ASP A 85 -17.00 -0.49 -6.85
N LYS A 86 -16.96 -1.82 -7.02
CA LYS A 86 -15.90 -2.69 -6.50
C LYS A 86 -14.72 -2.86 -7.46
N ARG A 87 -14.80 -2.34 -8.69
CA ARG A 87 -13.70 -2.42 -9.68
C ARG A 87 -12.39 -1.84 -9.16
N PRO A 88 -12.37 -0.67 -8.47
CA PRO A 88 -11.12 -0.07 -8.01
C PRO A 88 -10.39 -0.90 -6.95
N ALA A 89 -11.09 -1.77 -6.22
CA ALA A 89 -10.47 -2.60 -5.17
C ALA A 89 -9.31 -3.44 -5.72
N ILE A 90 -9.45 -3.98 -6.94
CA ILE A 90 -8.39 -4.77 -7.59
C ILE A 90 -7.10 -3.95 -7.70
N GLN A 91 -7.17 -2.72 -8.21
CA GLN A 91 -5.98 -1.90 -8.41
C GLN A 91 -5.26 -1.57 -7.10
N TYR A 92 -6.01 -1.28 -6.04
CA TYR A 92 -5.45 -1.01 -4.72
C TYR A 92 -4.81 -2.26 -4.12
N LEU A 93 -5.50 -3.41 -4.13
CA LEU A 93 -4.95 -4.66 -3.59
C LEU A 93 -3.73 -5.14 -4.38
N GLU A 94 -3.71 -4.99 -5.70
CA GLU A 94 -2.52 -5.28 -6.51
C GLU A 94 -1.31 -4.42 -6.12
N ARG A 95 -1.50 -3.12 -5.89
CA ARG A 95 -0.42 -2.23 -5.44
C ARG A 95 0.09 -2.67 -4.06
N SER A 96 -0.82 -3.02 -3.17
CA SER A 96 -0.49 -3.51 -1.82
C SER A 96 0.36 -4.78 -1.84
N LEU A 97 -0.06 -5.77 -2.62
CA LEU A 97 0.66 -7.03 -2.81
C LEU A 97 2.05 -6.80 -3.42
N ARG A 98 2.15 -5.97 -4.47
CA ARG A 98 3.44 -5.60 -5.08
C ARG A 98 4.36 -4.86 -4.11
N ALA A 99 3.80 -4.08 -3.19
CA ALA A 99 4.53 -3.37 -2.15
C ALA A 99 4.90 -4.26 -0.95
N GLY A 100 4.54 -5.54 -0.96
CA GLY A 100 4.96 -6.51 0.05
C GLY A 100 4.16 -6.42 1.36
N ILE A 101 2.85 -6.16 1.29
CA ILE A 101 1.97 -6.25 2.46
C ILE A 101 2.15 -7.60 3.17
N LYS A 102 2.27 -7.57 4.50
CA LYS A 102 2.51 -8.75 5.33
C LYS A 102 1.23 -9.35 5.92
N ASN A 103 0.08 -8.79 5.59
CA ASN A 103 -1.20 -9.28 6.06
C ASN A 103 -1.54 -10.62 5.36
N PRO A 104 -1.78 -11.72 6.11
CA PRO A 104 -2.02 -13.03 5.51
C PRO A 104 -3.31 -13.08 4.69
N GLU A 105 -4.32 -12.25 5.02
CA GLU A 105 -5.60 -12.14 4.30
C GLU A 105 -5.50 -11.39 2.95
N ALA A 106 -4.34 -10.85 2.57
CA ALA A 106 -4.21 -10.07 1.33
C ALA A 106 -4.67 -10.84 0.08
N MET A 107 -4.31 -12.12 -0.04
CA MET A 107 -4.75 -12.96 -1.15
C MET A 107 -6.24 -13.33 -1.07
N PHE A 108 -6.80 -13.46 0.14
CA PHE A 108 -8.24 -13.65 0.32
C PHE A 108 -9.02 -12.46 -0.24
N PHE A 109 -8.67 -11.24 0.19
CA PHE A 109 -9.37 -10.04 -0.28
C PHE A 109 -9.14 -9.78 -1.76
N MET A 110 -8.00 -10.18 -2.31
CA MET A 110 -7.77 -10.16 -3.75
C MET A 110 -8.71 -11.10 -4.50
N GLY A 111 -8.90 -12.33 -4.00
CA GLY A 111 -9.90 -13.26 -4.52
C GLY A 111 -11.32 -12.71 -4.45
N LEU A 112 -11.65 -12.02 -3.35
CA LEU A 112 -12.95 -11.36 -3.18
C LEU A 112 -13.15 -10.21 -4.16
N ALA A 113 -12.13 -9.40 -4.39
CA ALA A 113 -12.16 -8.36 -5.41
C ALA A 113 -12.35 -8.95 -6.81
N TYR A 114 -11.62 -10.00 -7.17
CA TYR A 114 -11.81 -10.65 -8.47
C TYR A 114 -13.21 -11.27 -8.63
N HIS A 115 -13.73 -11.91 -7.58
CA HIS A 115 -15.06 -12.52 -7.60
C HIS A 115 -16.15 -11.46 -7.81
N HIS A 116 -16.12 -10.34 -7.07
CA HIS A 116 -17.07 -9.24 -7.24
C HIS A 116 -17.02 -8.59 -8.62
N ASN A 117 -15.92 -8.76 -9.35
CA ASN A 117 -15.72 -8.24 -10.70
C ASN A 117 -15.85 -9.32 -11.78
N LEU A 118 -16.46 -10.47 -11.45
CA LEU A 118 -16.70 -11.61 -12.35
C LEU A 118 -15.43 -12.17 -13.02
N LYS A 119 -14.25 -11.93 -12.42
CA LYS A 119 -12.98 -12.51 -12.87
C LYS A 119 -12.77 -13.86 -12.19
N LEU A 120 -13.63 -14.83 -12.50
CA LEU A 120 -13.79 -16.07 -11.73
C LEU A 120 -12.51 -16.92 -11.65
N GLU A 121 -11.79 -17.05 -12.77
CA GLU A 121 -10.53 -17.82 -12.83
C GLU A 121 -9.46 -17.22 -11.90
N LEU A 122 -9.32 -15.89 -11.92
CA LEU A 122 -8.39 -15.16 -11.05
C LEU A 122 -8.84 -15.22 -9.59
N ALA A 123 -10.14 -15.16 -9.33
CA ALA A 123 -10.69 -15.32 -7.98
C ALA A 123 -10.36 -16.70 -7.42
N GLN A 124 -10.58 -17.77 -8.20
CA GLN A 124 -10.24 -19.13 -7.80
C GLN A 124 -8.74 -19.28 -7.52
N ALA A 125 -7.87 -18.74 -8.39
CA ALA A 125 -6.43 -18.79 -8.19
C ALA A 125 -6.00 -18.10 -6.89
N ALA A 126 -6.49 -16.88 -6.65
CA ALA A 126 -6.17 -16.11 -5.45
C ALA A 126 -6.65 -16.78 -4.16
N TYR A 127 -7.87 -17.35 -4.16
CA TYR A 127 -8.38 -18.11 -3.02
C TYR A 127 -7.61 -19.40 -2.78
N GLN A 128 -7.16 -20.10 -3.83
CA GLN A 128 -6.32 -21.30 -3.66
C GLN A 128 -4.95 -20.95 -3.09
N GLU A 129 -4.35 -19.84 -3.52
CA GLU A 129 -3.10 -19.35 -2.93
C GLU A 129 -3.28 -19.02 -1.44
N TYR A 130 -4.37 -18.34 -1.09
CA TYR A 130 -4.70 -18.05 0.31
C TYR A 130 -4.94 -19.32 1.13
N LYS A 131 -5.64 -20.31 0.57
CA LYS A 131 -5.93 -21.60 1.24
C LYS A 131 -4.65 -22.35 1.67
N ASN A 132 -3.54 -22.13 0.97
CA ASN A 132 -2.26 -22.78 1.29
C ASN A 132 -1.46 -22.06 2.41
N LYS A 133 -2.00 -21.00 3.02
CA LYS A 133 -1.37 -20.31 4.15
C LYS A 133 -1.52 -21.11 5.44
N GLU A 134 -0.53 -20.99 6.33
CA GLU A 134 -0.55 -21.62 7.66
C GLU A 134 -1.51 -20.92 8.64
N GLU A 135 -1.71 -19.61 8.45
CA GLU A 135 -2.54 -18.76 9.29
C GLU A 135 -3.38 -17.79 8.45
N GLY A 136 -4.49 -17.35 9.03
CA GLY A 136 -5.37 -16.35 8.44
C GLY A 136 -6.80 -16.51 8.93
N GLU A 137 -7.43 -15.39 9.28
CA GLU A 137 -8.77 -15.40 9.89
C GLU A 137 -9.84 -15.98 8.96
N MET A 138 -9.67 -15.79 7.64
CA MET A 138 -10.64 -16.22 6.62
C MET A 138 -10.44 -17.67 6.16
N LEU A 139 -9.45 -18.41 6.68
CA LEU A 139 -9.22 -19.81 6.31
C LEU A 139 -10.44 -20.70 6.62
N GLY A 140 -11.16 -20.42 7.71
CA GLY A 140 -12.37 -21.16 8.08
C GLY A 140 -13.52 -21.00 7.06
N GLU A 141 -13.51 -19.94 6.26
CA GLU A 141 -14.55 -19.65 5.28
C GLU A 141 -14.12 -19.91 3.83
N ILE A 142 -12.84 -20.24 3.59
CA ILE A 142 -12.27 -20.26 2.24
C ILE A 142 -12.97 -21.23 1.28
N GLU A 143 -13.38 -22.40 1.78
CA GLU A 143 -14.07 -23.41 0.97
C GLU A 143 -15.43 -22.93 0.48
N ARG A 144 -16.16 -22.16 1.31
CA ARG A 144 -17.44 -21.55 0.93
C ARG A 144 -17.23 -20.57 -0.23
N HIS A 145 -16.18 -19.75 -0.17
CA HIS A 145 -15.87 -18.80 -1.23
C HIS A 145 -15.44 -19.49 -2.53
N LEU A 146 -14.62 -20.55 -2.44
CA LEU A 146 -14.23 -21.36 -3.59
C LEU A 146 -15.43 -22.06 -4.24
N MET A 147 -16.37 -22.56 -3.45
CA MET A 147 -17.61 -23.16 -3.96
C MET A 147 -18.49 -22.12 -4.66
N ASN A 148 -18.63 -20.93 -4.07
CA ASN A 148 -19.41 -19.84 -4.68
C ASN A 148 -18.84 -19.42 -6.03
N VAL A 149 -17.51 -19.32 -6.18
CA VAL A 149 -16.88 -19.00 -7.47
C VAL A 149 -17.16 -20.07 -8.53
N LYS A 150 -17.19 -21.35 -8.16
CA LYS A 150 -17.48 -22.46 -9.10
C LYS A 150 -18.94 -22.49 -9.56
N ASN A 151 -19.84 -21.93 -8.75
CA ASN A 151 -21.28 -21.94 -9.00
C ASN A 151 -21.80 -20.62 -9.60
N ALA A 152 -20.93 -19.61 -9.77
CA ALA A 152 -21.24 -18.30 -10.34
C ALA A 152 -21.20 -18.34 -11.87
#